data_AF-M6HWY2-F1
#
_entry.id   AF-M6HWY2-F1
#
_cell.length_a   1.000
_cell.length_b   1.000
_cell.length_c   1.000
_cell.angle_alpha   90.00
_cell.angle_beta   90.00
_cell.angle_gamma   90.00
#
_symmetry.space_group_name_H-M   'P 1'
#
loop_
_entity.id
_entity.type
_entity.pdbx_description
1 polymer ?
#
loop_
_entity_poly.entity_id
_entity_poly.type
_entity_poly.pdbx_seq_one_letter_code
_entity_poly.pdbx_strand_id
1 'polypeptide(L)'
;MKAEIKNQKTIHILVAEDDPDDRLLMKDGFRENNLANPLHFVKDGEELFEFLRNEGEYSDILKYPKPGIILLDLNMPRMDGREALKTIKSIPELKKFRLSF
;
A
#
# COMPACT_ATOMS: atom_id res chain seq x y z
N MET A 1 25.59 17.09 -22.94
CA MET A 1 24.43 17.39 -22.07
C MET A 1 23.98 16.08 -21.44
N LYS A 2 24.40 15.80 -20.20
CA LYS A 2 24.03 14.56 -19.50
C LYS A 2 22.64 14.77 -18.92
N ALA A 3 21.66 14.01 -19.39
CA ALA A 3 20.35 13.97 -18.77
C ALA A 3 20.52 13.46 -17.33
N GLU A 4 20.19 14.29 -16.36
CA GLU A 4 19.96 13.85 -14.99
C GLU A 4 18.86 12.79 -15.02
N ILE A 5 19.25 11.53 -14.86
CA ILE A 5 18.31 10.45 -14.55
C ILE A 5 17.77 10.80 -13.17
N LYS A 6 16.63 11.51 -13.11
CA LYS A 6 15.84 11.61 -11.90
C LYS A 6 15.63 10.18 -11.44
N ASN A 7 16.24 9.83 -10.32
CA ASN A 7 16.08 8.55 -9.64
C ASN A 7 14.61 8.48 -9.18
N GLN A 8 13.69 8.20 -10.11
CA GLN A 8 12.28 8.02 -9.84
C GLN A 8 12.20 6.74 -9.03
N LYS A 9 12.29 6.87 -7.70
CA LYS A 9 11.98 5.79 -6.78
C LYS A 9 10.58 5.30 -7.16
N THR A 10 10.48 4.07 -7.62
CA THR A 10 9.22 3.39 -7.83
C THR A 10 8.49 3.40 -6.48
N ILE A 11 7.45 4.21 -6.37
CA ILE A 11 6.63 4.28 -5.16
C ILE A 11 5.68 3.10 -5.24
N HIS A 12 5.85 2.12 -4.35
CA HIS A 12 4.91 1.03 -4.20
C HIS A 12 3.70 1.50 -3.41
N ILE A 13 2.51 1.12 -3.85
CA ILE A 13 1.25 1.51 -3.22
C ILE A 13 0.63 0.25 -2.63
N LEU A 14 0.37 0.25 -1.33
CA LEU A 14 -0.36 -0.80 -0.63
C LEU A 14 -1.80 -0.36 -0.46
N VAL A 15 -2.75 -1.19 -0.85
CA VAL A 15 -4.18 -0.92 -0.78
C VAL A 15 -4.83 -1.99 0.09
N ALA A 16 -5.47 -1.58 1.18
CA ALA A 16 -6.32 -2.47 1.96
C ALA A 16 -7.76 -2.35 1.46
N GLU A 17 -8.25 -3.41 0.82
CA GLU A 17 -9.56 -3.51 0.19
C GLU A 17 -10.02 -4.97 0.23
N ASP A 18 -11.13 -5.26 0.91
CA ASP A 18 -11.66 -6.61 1.06
C ASP A 18 -12.48 -7.04 -0.15
N ASP A 19 -13.09 -6.09 -0.87
CA ASP A 19 -13.94 -6.36 -2.03
C ASP A 19 -13.12 -6.59 -3.33
N PRO A 20 -13.21 -7.78 -3.96
CA PRO A 20 -12.52 -8.07 -5.21
C PRO A 20 -12.90 -7.19 -6.39
N ASP A 21 -14.14 -6.72 -6.45
CA ASP A 21 -14.64 -5.89 -7.54
C ASP A 21 -14.06 -4.48 -7.41
N ASP A 22 -13.98 -3.93 -6.20
CA ASP A 22 -13.34 -2.64 -5.94
C ASP A 22 -11.83 -2.69 -6.22
N ARG A 23 -11.16 -3.79 -5.86
CA ARG A 23 -9.74 -4.01 -6.25
C ARG A 23 -9.55 -3.96 -7.77
N LEU A 24 -10.47 -4.56 -8.52
CA LEU A 24 -10.41 -4.57 -9.98
C LEU A 24 -10.62 -3.16 -10.55
N LEU A 25 -11.64 -2.44 -10.05
CA LEU A 25 -11.92 -1.06 -10.44
C LEU A 25 -10.74 -0.13 -10.14
N MET A 26 -10.10 -0.26 -8.97
CA MET A 26 -8.89 0.49 -8.65
C MET A 26 -7.76 0.14 -9.61
N LYS A 27 -7.52 -1.15 -9.85
CA LYS A 27 -6.46 -1.58 -10.77
C LYS A 27 -6.64 -0.99 -12.16
N ASP A 28 -7.86 -0.97 -12.67
CA ASP A 28 -8.17 -0.39 -13.98
C ASP A 28 -8.01 1.14 -13.96
N GLY A 29 -8.54 1.84 -12.95
CA GLY A 29 -8.39 3.28 -12.81
C GLY A 29 -6.92 3.74 -12.71
N PHE A 30 -6.08 3.02 -11.98
CA PHE A 30 -4.64 3.29 -11.92
C PHE A 30 -3.94 3.05 -13.27
N ARG A 31 -4.37 2.01 -14.00
CA ARG A 31 -3.83 1.67 -15.32
C ARG A 31 -4.19 2.71 -16.37
N GLU A 32 -5.42 3.23 -16.34
CA GLU A 32 -5.90 4.30 -17.22
C GLU A 32 -5.16 5.62 -16.99
N ASN A 33 -4.78 5.91 -15.74
CA ASN A 33 -4.02 7.12 -15.39
C ASN A 33 -2.51 6.99 -15.64
N ASN A 34 -2.05 5.90 -16.27
CA ASN A 34 -0.64 5.65 -16.60
C ASN A 34 0.29 5.70 -15.37
N LEU A 35 -0.25 5.42 -14.18
CA LEU A 35 0.54 5.28 -12.96
C LEU A 35 1.25 3.93 -13.00
N ALA A 36 2.51 3.93 -13.42
CA ALA A 36 3.37 2.74 -13.46
C ALA A 36 3.79 2.23 -12.06
N ASN A 37 3.14 2.71 -11.01
CA ASN A 37 3.40 2.37 -9.64
C ASN A 37 2.86 0.97 -9.33
N PRO A 38 3.67 0.03 -8.83
CA PRO A 38 3.18 -1.28 -8.44
C PRO A 38 2.18 -1.17 -7.30
N LEU A 39 1.00 -1.74 -7.53
CA LEU A 39 -0.08 -1.88 -6.56
C LEU A 39 0.00 -3.24 -5.88
N HIS A 40 -0.07 -3.23 -4.56
CA HIS A 40 -0.20 -4.41 -3.73
C HIS A 40 -1.55 -4.32 -3.01
N PHE A 41 -2.31 -5.41 -3.00
CA PHE A 41 -3.60 -5.45 -2.34
C PHE A 41 -3.54 -6.41 -1.16
N VAL A 42 -4.15 -6.01 -0.05
CA VAL A 42 -4.36 -6.82 1.15
C VAL A 42 -5.85 -6.78 1.49
N LYS A 43 -6.38 -7.90 1.99
CA LYS A 43 -7.83 -8.05 2.19
C LYS A 43 -8.30 -7.61 3.58
N ASP A 44 -7.38 -7.44 4.53
CA ASP A 44 -7.70 -7.11 5.92
C ASP A 44 -6.49 -6.46 6.63
N GLY A 45 -6.70 -6.10 7.90
CA GLY A 45 -5.70 -5.44 8.72
C GLY A 45 -4.54 -6.36 9.14
N GLU A 46 -4.78 -7.68 9.21
CA GLU A 46 -3.74 -8.65 9.56
C GLU A 46 -2.73 -8.75 8.41
N GLU A 47 -3.22 -8.98 7.19
CA GLU A 47 -2.39 -8.97 5.98
C GLU A 47 -1.67 -7.64 5.78
N LEU A 48 -2.34 -6.52 6.09
CA LEU A 48 -1.71 -5.19 6.07
C LEU A 48 -0.49 -5.14 7.00
N PHE A 49 -0.60 -5.65 8.24
CA PHE A 49 0.51 -5.67 9.18
C PHE A 49 1.61 -6.65 8.77
N GLU A 50 1.24 -7.85 8.30
CA GLU A 50 2.21 -8.83 7.79
C GLU A 50 2.99 -8.25 6.61
N PHE A 51 2.33 -7.54 5.69
CA PHE A 51 2.98 -6.83 4.58
C PHE A 51 3.98 -5.78 5.09
N LEU A 52 3.55 -4.93 6.03
CA LEU A 52 4.37 -3.85 6.55
C LEU A 52 5.57 -4.33 7.38
N ARG A 53 5.45 -5.51 8.00
CA ARG A 53 6.53 -6.17 8.76
C ARG A 53 7.38 -7.11 7.92
N ASN A 54 6.98 -7.39 6.67
CA ASN A 54 7.56 -8.43 5.83
C ASN A 54 7.56 -9.80 6.54
N GLU A 55 6.41 -10.17 7.08
CA GLU A 55 6.17 -11.44 7.77
C GLU A 55 5.24 -12.34 6.94
N GLY A 56 5.18 -13.64 7.28
CA GLY A 56 4.28 -14.59 6.64
C GLY A 56 4.51 -14.72 5.13
N GLU A 57 3.41 -14.61 4.37
CA GLU A 57 3.43 -14.67 2.89
C GLU A 57 4.17 -13.49 2.25
N TYR A 58 4.42 -12.41 3.02
CA TYR A 58 5.07 -11.17 2.57
C TYR A 58 6.54 -11.07 2.95
N SER A 59 7.16 -12.19 3.33
CA SER A 59 8.57 -12.27 3.75
C SER A 59 9.58 -12.03 2.61
N ASP A 60 9.17 -12.25 1.35
CA ASP A 60 10.00 -11.93 0.19
C ASP A 60 9.99 -10.42 -0.11
N ILE A 61 11.00 -9.70 0.39
CA ILE A 61 11.15 -8.24 0.24
C ILE A 61 11.33 -7.81 -1.22
N LEU A 62 11.83 -8.69 -2.10
CA LEU A 62 11.97 -8.36 -3.52
C LEU A 62 10.61 -8.34 -4.21
N LYS A 63 9.71 -9.22 -3.79
CA LYS A 63 8.33 -9.30 -4.28
C LYS A 63 7.40 -8.31 -3.58
N TYR A 64 7.61 -8.10 -2.29
CA TYR A 64 6.78 -7.28 -1.39
C TYR A 64 7.63 -6.17 -0.73
N PRO A 65 8.15 -5.22 -1.51
CA PRO A 65 8.94 -4.12 -0.97
C PRO A 65 8.07 -3.19 -0.13
N LYS A 66 8.71 -2.47 0.80
CA LYS A 66 8.01 -1.52 1.68
C LYS A 66 7.22 -0.48 0.86
N PRO A 67 5.93 -0.30 1.14
CA PRO A 67 5.09 0.61 0.38
C PRO A 67 5.44 2.05 0.74
N GLY A 68 5.46 2.95 -0.25
CA GLY A 68 5.62 4.39 -0.02
C GLY A 68 4.31 5.11 0.29
N ILE A 69 3.19 4.52 -0.13
CA ILE A 69 1.82 5.01 0.10
C ILE A 69 0.98 3.82 0.57
N ILE A 70 0.15 4.05 1.58
CA ILE A 70 -0.84 3.09 2.05
C ILE A 70 -2.21 3.75 1.85
N LEU A 71 -3.06 3.10 1.07
CA LEU A 71 -4.46 3.44 0.88
C LEU A 71 -5.27 2.46 1.72
N LEU A 72 -6.09 3.00 2.61
CA LEU A 72 -6.98 2.22 3.46
C LEU A 72 -8.39 2.58 3.03
N ASP A 73 -9.16 1.61 2.55
CA ASP A 73 -10.58 1.85 2.36
C ASP A 73 -11.27 2.02 3.72
N LEU A 74 -12.13 3.03 3.80
CA LEU A 74 -12.91 3.39 4.98
C LEU A 74 -14.27 2.67 5.01
N ASN A 75 -14.67 2.02 3.91
CA ASN A 75 -15.93 1.29 3.79
C ASN A 75 -15.82 -0.18 4.20
N MET A 76 -14.60 -0.71 4.38
CA MET A 76 -14.37 -2.05 4.91
C MET A 76 -15.13 -2.31 6.24
N PRO A 77 -16.09 -3.26 6.27
CA PRO A 77 -16.93 -3.51 7.43
C PRO A 77 -16.22 -4.26 8.58
N ARG A 78 -14.96 -4.67 8.39
CA ARG A 78 -14.21 -5.51 9.36
C ARG A 78 -12.87 -4.98 9.79
N MET A 79 -12.37 -3.93 9.13
CA MET A 79 -11.13 -3.30 9.52
C MET A 79 -11.47 -1.99 10.21
N ASP A 80 -11.16 -1.87 11.51
CA ASP A 80 -11.25 -0.57 12.16
C ASP A 80 -10.11 0.28 11.58
N GLY A 81 -10.36 0.94 10.44
CA GLY A 81 -9.36 1.71 9.69
C GLY A 81 -8.68 2.76 10.58
N ARG A 82 -9.33 3.15 11.68
CA ARG A 82 -8.77 3.99 12.74
C ARG A 82 -7.75 3.26 13.62
N GLU A 83 -7.92 1.98 13.92
CA GLU A 83 -6.92 1.15 14.57
C GLU A 83 -5.74 0.86 13.65
N ALA A 84 -5.97 0.57 12.37
CA ALA A 84 -4.90 0.45 11.37
C ALA A 84 -4.09 1.76 11.28
N LEU A 85 -4.77 2.90 11.18
CA LEU A 85 -4.14 4.23 11.20
C LEU A 85 -3.38 4.51 12.51
N LYS A 86 -3.96 4.17 13.68
CA LYS A 86 -3.29 4.34 14.98
C LYS A 86 -2.03 3.50 15.06
N THR A 87 -2.07 2.26 14.61
CA THR A 87 -0.93 1.35 14.66
C THR A 87 0.16 1.77 13.66
N ILE A 88 -0.21 2.14 12.43
CA ILE A 88 0.74 2.70 11.45
C ILE A 88 1.38 4.00 11.99
N LYS A 89 0.58 4.89 12.60
CA LYS A 89 1.11 6.12 13.23
C LYS A 89 1.90 5.84 14.51
N SER A 90 1.68 4.71 15.18
CA SER A 90 2.42 4.30 16.36
C SER A 90 3.84 3.81 16.00
N ILE A 91 4.01 3.20 14.82
CA ILE A 91 5.29 2.66 14.37
C ILE A 91 6.18 3.81 13.84
N PRO A 92 7.31 4.14 14.52
CA PRO A 92 8.16 5.29 14.16
C PRO A 92 8.72 5.24 12.73
N GLU A 93 8.94 4.02 12.24
CA GLU A 93 9.46 3.75 10.89
C GLU A 93 8.39 3.96 9.81
N LEU A 94 7.12 3.75 10.15
CA LEU A 94 5.99 3.94 9.24
C LEU A 94 5.43 5.36 9.27
N LYS A 95 5.78 6.18 10.28
CA LYS A 95 5.46 7.63 10.32
C LYS A 95 5.99 8.42 9.12
N LYS A 96 6.95 7.86 8.36
CA LYS A 96 7.46 8.46 7.12
C LYS A 96 6.52 8.29 5.93
N PHE A 97 5.54 7.39 6.00
CA PHE A 97 4.61 7.15 4.90
C PHE A 97 3.45 8.16 4.95
N ARG A 98 3.18 8.78 3.80
CA ARG A 98 2.08 9.72 3.62
C ARG A 98 0.79 8.88 3.55
N LEU A 99 -0.01 8.95 4.61
CA LEU A 99 -1.36 8.38 4.64
C LEU A 99 -2.31 9.36 3.92
N SER A 100 -3.01 8.87 2.91
CA SER A 100 -4.07 9.60 2.21
C SER A 100 -5.36 8.78 2.35
N PHE A 101 -6.46 9.47 2.66
CA PHE A 101 -7.81 8.95 2.86
C PHE A 101 -8.74 9.57 1.81
#